data_AF-A0A5J4Q3B9-F1
#
_entry.id   AF-A0A5J4Q3B9-F1
#
_cell.length_a   1.000
_cell.length_b   1.000
_cell.length_c   1.000
_cell.angle_alpha   90.00
_cell.angle_beta   90.00
_cell.angle_gamma   90.00
#
_symmetry.space_group_name_H-M   'P 1'
#
loop_
_entity.id
_entity.type
_entity.pdbx_description
1 polymer ?
#
loop_
_entity_poly.entity_id
_entity_poly.type
_entity_poly.pdbx_seq_one_letter_code
_entity_poly.pdbx_strand_id
1 'polypeptide(L)'
;GIDKPNIYLDENVMRMCHTHRRLFSLLAVQLLEEGKNEQALKVLDYCEQMIPDSNVPHNYLSTSLSMAEAYYQLGEPQKGDKIAGGLANNSLEHVTWYLGMNNQQLMISINEVHYHLYLLNEYKKIMDKYTSELASIYTDKLNKLNEIYNARINE
;
A
#
# COMPACT_ATOMS: atom_id res chain seq x y z
N GLY A 1 -13.99 10.73 15.33
CA GLY A 1 -14.94 9.59 15.24
C GLY A 1 -14.25 8.36 14.69
N ILE A 2 -13.73 8.46 13.47
CA ILE A 2 -13.02 7.39 12.75
C ILE A 2 -11.71 6.98 13.45
N ASP A 3 -11.12 7.86 14.25
CA ASP A 3 -9.93 7.65 15.08
C ASP A 3 -10.16 6.75 16.30
N LYS A 4 -11.41 6.44 16.65
CA LYS A 4 -11.73 5.59 17.81
C LYS A 4 -11.61 4.10 17.46
N PRO A 5 -10.99 3.26 18.32
CA PRO A 5 -10.95 1.83 18.09
C PRO A 5 -12.35 1.19 18.18
N ASN A 6 -12.50 0.00 17.59
CA ASN A 6 -13.71 -0.83 17.66
C ASN A 6 -14.99 -0.14 17.13
N ILE A 7 -14.86 0.63 16.06
CA ILE A 7 -16.00 1.21 15.35
C ILE A 7 -16.34 0.34 14.14
N TYR A 8 -17.64 0.21 13.85
CA TYR A 8 -18.08 -0.36 12.59
C TYR A 8 -18.16 0.75 11.54
N LEU A 9 -17.50 0.53 10.41
CA LEU A 9 -17.59 1.38 9.23
C LEU A 9 -18.21 0.54 8.12
N ASP A 10 -19.39 0.94 7.65
CA ASP A 10 -19.97 0.32 6.47
C ASP A 10 -19.18 0.67 5.21
N GLU A 11 -19.47 -0.05 4.11
CA GLU A 11 -18.73 0.10 2.85
C GLU A 11 -18.78 1.54 2.31
N ASN A 12 -19.90 2.23 2.42
CA ASN A 12 -20.01 3.62 1.94
C ASN A 12 -19.13 4.55 2.77
N VAL A 13 -19.15 4.42 4.10
CA VAL A 13 -18.31 5.24 4.97
C VAL A 13 -16.83 4.93 4.73
N MET A 14 -16.46 3.67 4.51
CA MET A 14 -15.10 3.27 4.14
C MET A 14 -14.64 3.93 2.84
N ARG A 15 -15.46 3.90 1.78
CA ARG A 15 -15.16 4.58 0.51
C ARG A 15 -14.96 6.08 0.68
N MET A 16 -15.78 6.71 1.50
CA MET A 16 -15.62 8.13 1.82
C MET A 16 -14.29 8.38 2.52
N CYS A 17 -13.89 7.55 3.49
CA CYS A 17 -12.59 7.67 4.17
C CYS A 17 -11.41 7.57 3.19
N HIS A 18 -11.44 6.60 2.26
CA HIS A 18 -10.42 6.49 1.21
C HIS A 18 -10.34 7.74 0.32
N THR A 19 -11.49 8.34 0.01
CA THR A 19 -11.56 9.58 -0.78
C THR A 19 -10.93 10.75 -0.02
N HIS A 20 -11.21 10.89 1.28
CA HIS A 20 -10.59 11.93 2.11
C HIS A 20 -9.08 11.72 2.23
N ARG A 21 -8.63 10.48 2.46
CA ARG A 21 -7.18 10.16 2.49
C ARG A 21 -6.50 10.54 1.18
N ARG A 22 -7.12 10.26 0.03
CA ARG A 22 -6.62 10.68 -1.28
C ARG A 22 -6.47 12.20 -1.39
N LEU A 23 -7.45 12.97 -0.88
CA LEU A 23 -7.35 14.44 -0.89
C LEU A 23 -6.18 14.95 -0.02
N PHE A 24 -5.98 14.37 1.16
CA PHE A 24 -4.81 14.69 1.99
C PHE A 24 -3.49 14.34 1.31
N SER A 25 -3.42 13.18 0.66
CA SER A 25 -2.25 12.76 -0.12
C SER A 25 -1.91 13.75 -1.24
N LEU A 26 -2.91 14.20 -2.00
CA LEU A 26 -2.70 15.18 -3.07
C LEU A 26 -2.22 16.53 -2.52
N LEU A 27 -2.81 16.98 -1.42
CA LEU A 27 -2.39 18.21 -0.75
C LEU A 27 -0.94 18.11 -0.25
N ALA A 28 -0.56 17.01 0.37
CA ALA A 28 0.80 16.81 0.87
C ALA A 28 1.83 16.82 -0.26
N VAL A 29 1.55 16.16 -1.38
CA VAL A 29 2.42 16.17 -2.57
C VAL A 29 2.55 17.59 -3.13
N GLN A 30 1.44 18.32 -3.28
CA GLN A 30 1.49 19.71 -3.74
C GLN A 30 2.32 20.61 -2.82
N LEU A 31 2.20 20.44 -1.50
CA LEU A 31 2.98 21.20 -0.53
C LEU A 31 4.48 20.88 -0.62
N LEU A 32 4.85 19.64 -0.93
CA LEU A 32 6.25 19.25 -1.17
C LEU A 32 6.81 19.90 -2.44
N GLU A 33 6.03 19.92 -3.53
CA GLU A 33 6.42 20.61 -4.77
C GLU A 33 6.64 22.12 -4.54
N GLU A 34 5.87 22.73 -3.64
CA GLU A 34 6.03 24.12 -3.23
C GLU A 34 7.16 24.35 -2.20
N GLY A 35 7.87 23.29 -1.78
CA GLY A 35 8.93 23.35 -0.76
C GLY A 35 8.43 23.59 0.67
N LYS A 36 7.12 23.46 0.93
CA LYS A 36 6.48 23.67 2.24
C LYS A 36 6.52 22.40 3.10
N ASN A 37 7.72 21.89 3.34
CA ASN A 37 7.95 20.58 3.96
C ASN A 37 7.27 20.40 5.33
N GLU A 38 7.34 21.39 6.21
CA GLU A 38 6.68 21.31 7.53
C GLU A 38 5.15 21.20 7.42
N GLN A 39 4.56 21.86 6.42
CA GLN A 39 3.11 21.80 6.22
C GLN A 39 2.72 20.45 5.61
N ALA A 40 3.50 19.95 4.66
CA ALA A 40 3.29 18.62 4.09
C ALA A 40 3.32 17.54 5.19
N LEU A 41 4.31 17.59 6.09
CA LEU A 41 4.41 16.64 7.20
C LEU A 41 3.19 16.72 8.12
N LYS A 42 2.76 17.94 8.50
CA LYS A 42 1.56 18.14 9.32
C LYS A 42 0.30 17.58 8.68
N VAL A 43 0.15 17.77 7.36
CA VAL A 43 -1.00 17.26 6.60
C VAL A 43 -1.03 15.73 6.58
N LEU A 44 0.12 15.10 6.35
CA LEU A 44 0.23 13.63 6.36
C LEU A 44 -0.07 13.06 7.75
N ASP A 45 0.56 13.62 8.79
CA ASP A 45 0.38 13.15 10.17
C ASP A 45 -1.05 13.34 10.66
N TYR A 46 -1.69 14.46 10.28
CA TYR A 46 -3.10 14.68 10.56
C TYR A 46 -4.01 13.67 9.86
N CYS A 47 -3.70 13.30 8.62
CA CYS A 47 -4.43 12.27 7.91
C CYS A 47 -4.34 10.91 8.62
N GLU A 48 -3.13 10.49 9.02
CA GLU A 48 -2.92 9.23 9.75
C GLU A 48 -3.58 9.23 11.13
N GLN A 49 -3.60 10.37 11.80
CA GLN A 49 -4.29 10.52 13.08
C GLN A 49 -5.82 10.39 12.92
N MET A 50 -6.40 11.06 11.92
CA MET A 50 -7.85 11.14 11.75
C MET A 50 -8.44 9.93 11.03
N ILE A 51 -7.65 9.29 10.17
CA ILE A 51 -8.04 8.12 9.37
C ILE A 51 -6.97 7.03 9.59
N PRO A 52 -6.90 6.44 10.80
CA PRO A 52 -5.86 5.47 11.12
C PRO A 52 -6.01 4.20 10.29
N ASP A 53 -4.86 3.59 9.97
CA ASP A 53 -4.75 2.34 9.22
C ASP A 53 -5.46 1.16 9.89
N SER A 54 -5.54 1.16 11.23
CA SER A 54 -6.24 0.14 12.01
C SER A 54 -7.74 0.07 11.74
N ASN A 55 -8.37 1.20 11.38
CA ASN A 55 -9.80 1.27 11.07
C ASN A 55 -10.05 1.36 9.57
N VAL A 56 -9.19 2.06 8.83
CA VAL A 56 -9.31 2.23 7.39
C VAL A 56 -7.97 1.84 6.76
N PRO A 57 -7.78 0.58 6.34
CA PRO A 57 -6.52 0.13 5.78
C PRO A 57 -6.05 0.98 4.60
N HIS A 58 -4.73 1.11 4.42
CA HIS A 58 -4.20 1.70 3.20
C HIS A 58 -4.50 0.79 2.01
N ASN A 59 -4.84 1.39 0.88
CA ASN A 59 -4.97 0.68 -0.38
C ASN A 59 -4.40 1.51 -1.53
N TYR A 60 -4.27 0.87 -2.68
CA TYR A 60 -3.81 1.51 -3.90
C TYR A 60 -4.72 2.68 -4.32
N LEU A 61 -6.04 2.51 -4.21
CA LEU A 61 -7.04 3.48 -4.66
C LEU A 61 -7.03 4.80 -3.85
N SER A 62 -6.61 4.76 -2.58
CA SER A 62 -6.46 5.94 -1.72
C SER A 62 -5.13 6.67 -1.92
N THR A 63 -4.41 6.39 -3.02
CA THR A 63 -3.11 6.98 -3.37
C THR A 63 -2.09 6.91 -2.23
N SER A 64 -2.19 5.90 -1.38
CA SER A 64 -1.38 5.81 -0.16
C SER A 64 0.10 5.57 -0.44
N LEU A 65 0.44 5.04 -1.63
CA LEU A 65 1.84 4.96 -2.06
C LEU A 65 2.48 6.35 -2.17
N SER A 66 1.73 7.35 -2.66
CA SER A 66 2.22 8.74 -2.73
C SER A 66 2.41 9.35 -1.34
N MET A 67 1.60 8.95 -0.34
CA MET A 67 1.85 9.34 1.05
C MET A 67 3.14 8.71 1.59
N ALA A 68 3.38 7.43 1.31
CA ALA A 68 4.62 6.75 1.70
C ALA A 68 5.85 7.45 1.08
N GLU A 69 5.80 7.75 -0.21
CA GLU A 69 6.84 8.49 -0.92
C GLU A 69 7.05 9.90 -0.33
N ALA A 70 5.98 10.62 -0.02
CA ALA A 70 6.04 11.92 0.63
C ALA A 70 6.73 11.85 2.00
N TYR A 71 6.43 10.84 2.82
CA TYR A 71 7.13 10.61 4.09
C TYR A 71 8.62 10.33 3.89
N TYR A 72 8.99 9.52 2.89
CA TYR A 72 10.40 9.29 2.59
C TYR A 72 11.12 10.59 2.17
N GLN A 73 10.50 11.42 1.33
CA GLN A 73 11.05 12.72 0.91
C GLN A 73 11.25 13.70 2.07
N LEU A 74 10.39 13.60 3.09
CA LEU A 74 10.45 14.43 4.31
C LEU A 74 11.47 13.92 5.34
N GLY A 75 12.16 12.80 5.07
CA GLY A 75 13.12 12.21 6.01
C GLY A 75 12.46 11.39 7.12
N GLU A 76 11.24 10.89 6.91
CA GLU A 76 10.46 10.07 7.85
C GLU A 76 10.35 8.61 7.38
N PRO A 77 11.46 7.85 7.26
CA PRO A 77 11.46 6.56 6.60
C PRO A 77 10.61 5.51 7.32
N GLN A 78 10.54 5.55 8.65
CA GLN A 78 9.71 4.60 9.42
C GLN A 78 8.21 4.75 9.09
N LYS A 79 7.74 5.98 8.88
CA LYS A 79 6.34 6.25 8.50
C LYS A 79 6.09 5.83 7.06
N GLY A 80 7.03 6.10 6.14
CA GLY A 80 6.97 5.61 4.76
C GLY A 80 6.91 4.09 4.71
N ASP A 81 7.78 3.40 5.45
CA ASP A 81 7.86 1.95 5.55
C ASP A 81 6.60 1.32 6.12
N LYS A 82 5.98 1.96 7.13
CA LYS A 82 4.70 1.49 7.67
C LYS A 82 3.63 1.40 6.57
N ILE A 83 3.49 2.45 5.75
CA ILE A 83 2.47 2.50 4.70
C ILE A 83 2.84 1.57 3.54
N ALA A 84 4.06 1.70 3.01
CA ALA A 84 4.51 0.91 1.86
C ALA A 84 4.55 -0.59 2.20
N GLY A 85 4.99 -0.94 3.42
CA GLY A 85 4.99 -2.30 3.94
C GLY A 85 3.58 -2.86 4.11
N GLY A 86 2.63 -2.06 4.61
CA GLY A 86 1.22 -2.47 4.68
C GLY A 86 0.64 -2.78 3.30
N LEU A 87 0.89 -1.91 2.32
CA LEU A 87 0.46 -2.10 0.93
C LEU A 87 1.10 -3.35 0.30
N ALA A 88 2.40 -3.55 0.49
CA ALA A 88 3.13 -4.71 -0.03
C ALA A 88 2.67 -6.03 0.61
N ASN A 89 2.45 -6.05 1.93
CA ASN A 89 1.89 -7.22 2.61
C ASN A 89 0.47 -7.55 2.11
N ASN A 90 -0.39 -6.56 1.88
CA ASN A 90 -1.72 -6.81 1.33
C ASN A 90 -1.65 -7.50 -0.04
N SER A 91 -0.83 -6.97 -0.97
CA SER A 91 -0.65 -7.62 -2.29
C SER A 91 -0.03 -9.02 -2.18
N LEU A 92 0.95 -9.20 -1.29
CA LEU A 92 1.56 -10.50 -1.01
C LEU A 92 0.52 -11.53 -0.54
N GLU A 93 -0.35 -11.15 0.40
CA GLU A 93 -1.42 -12.01 0.92
C GLU A 93 -2.40 -12.41 -0.19
N HIS A 94 -2.82 -11.46 -1.03
CA HIS A 94 -3.71 -11.74 -2.16
C HIS A 94 -3.08 -12.72 -3.15
N VAL A 95 -1.84 -12.48 -3.59
CA VAL A 95 -1.15 -13.40 -4.52
C VAL A 95 -1.00 -14.78 -3.89
N THR A 96 -0.58 -14.85 -2.62
CA THR A 96 -0.41 -16.12 -1.90
C THR A 96 -1.72 -16.89 -1.83
N TRP A 97 -2.84 -16.21 -1.55
CA TRP A 97 -4.16 -16.83 -1.48
C TRP A 97 -4.61 -17.39 -2.83
N TYR A 98 -4.49 -16.61 -3.91
CA TYR A 98 -4.87 -17.06 -5.25
C TYR A 98 -4.02 -18.25 -5.72
N LEU A 99 -2.70 -18.23 -5.49
CA LEU A 99 -1.82 -19.35 -5.84
C LEU A 99 -2.10 -20.61 -5.02
N GLY A 100 -2.67 -20.48 -3.83
CA GLY A 100 -3.11 -21.60 -2.98
C GLY A 100 -4.41 -22.27 -3.43
N MET A 101 -5.14 -21.69 -4.39
CA MET A 101 -6.39 -22.25 -4.90
C MET A 101 -6.17 -23.47 -5.81
N ASN A 102 -7.26 -24.14 -6.21
CA ASN A 102 -7.20 -25.14 -7.28
C ASN A 102 -7.00 -24.48 -8.67
N ASN A 103 -6.62 -25.26 -9.67
CA ASN A 103 -6.27 -24.75 -11.00
C ASN A 103 -7.42 -24.00 -11.68
N GLN A 104 -8.66 -24.48 -11.57
CA GLN A 104 -9.81 -23.81 -12.18
C GLN A 104 -10.05 -22.43 -11.55
N GLN A 105 -10.02 -22.33 -10.23
CA GLN A 105 -10.19 -21.07 -9.51
C GLN A 105 -9.05 -20.10 -9.80
N LEU A 106 -7.80 -20.59 -9.78
CA LEU A 106 -6.63 -19.78 -10.14
C LEU A 106 -6.75 -19.20 -11.56
N MET A 107 -7.18 -20.00 -12.54
CA MET A 107 -7.35 -19.53 -13.91
C MET A 107 -8.44 -18.45 -14.05
N ILE A 108 -9.52 -18.54 -13.26
CA ILE A 108 -10.57 -17.51 -13.23
C ILE A 108 -10.03 -16.21 -12.60
N SER A 109 -9.17 -16.33 -11.59
CA SER A 109 -8.61 -15.20 -10.83
C SER A 109 -7.23 -14.73 -11.32
N ILE A 110 -6.79 -15.16 -12.50
CA ILE A 110 -5.41 -14.90 -12.98
C ILE A 110 -5.09 -13.40 -13.11
N ASN A 111 -6.09 -12.61 -13.50
CA ASN A 111 -5.94 -11.15 -13.61
C ASN A 111 -5.69 -10.50 -12.24
N GLU A 112 -6.28 -11.04 -11.17
CA GLU A 112 -6.05 -10.54 -9.80
C GLU A 112 -4.63 -10.85 -9.34
N VAL A 113 -4.10 -12.03 -9.71
CA VAL A 113 -2.69 -12.38 -9.47
C VAL A 113 -1.77 -11.39 -10.17
N HIS A 114 -1.99 -11.12 -11.46
CA HIS A 114 -1.18 -10.16 -12.22
C HIS A 114 -1.28 -8.75 -11.64
N TYR A 115 -2.48 -8.33 -11.25
CA TYR A 115 -2.71 -7.04 -10.63
C TYR A 115 -1.90 -6.86 -9.34
N HIS A 116 -2.00 -7.82 -8.41
CA HIS A 116 -1.28 -7.71 -7.14
C HIS A 116 0.23 -7.92 -7.28
N LEU A 117 0.71 -8.74 -8.22
CA LEU A 117 2.14 -8.83 -8.55
C LEU A 117 2.68 -7.51 -9.11
N TYR A 118 1.93 -6.85 -9.99
CA TYR A 118 2.28 -5.52 -10.50
C TYR A 118 2.38 -4.50 -9.36
N LEU A 119 1.36 -4.44 -8.49
CA LEU A 119 1.36 -3.54 -7.33
C LEU A 119 2.53 -3.80 -6.39
N LEU A 120 2.80 -5.07 -6.06
CA LEU A 120 3.91 -5.44 -5.19
C LEU A 120 5.26 -4.97 -5.76
N ASN A 121 5.45 -5.06 -7.08
CA ASN A 121 6.63 -4.55 -7.75
C ASN A 121 6.70 -3.00 -7.70
N GLU A 122 5.59 -2.29 -7.85
CA GLU A 122 5.56 -0.83 -7.72
C GLU A 122 5.90 -0.36 -6.30
N TYR A 123 5.36 -1.02 -5.28
CA TYR A 123 5.68 -0.71 -3.88
C TYR A 123 7.15 -0.95 -3.57
N LYS A 124 7.69 -2.09 -4.04
CA LYS A 124 9.11 -2.40 -3.95
C LYS A 124 9.98 -1.31 -4.61
N LYS A 125 9.63 -0.85 -5.82
CA LYS A 125 10.41 0.20 -6.52
C LYS A 125 10.53 1.48 -5.69
N ILE A 126 9.46 1.88 -5.01
CA ILE A 126 9.50 3.04 -4.11
C ILE A 126 10.39 2.76 -2.89
N MET A 127 10.27 1.58 -2.27
CA MET A 127 11.14 1.18 -1.17
C MET A 127 12.63 1.18 -1.58
N ASP A 128 12.97 0.64 -2.75
CA ASP A 128 14.33 0.63 -3.31
C ASP A 128 14.85 2.06 -3.54
N LYS A 129 14.03 2.93 -4.15
CA LYS A 129 14.38 4.32 -4.45
C LYS A 129 14.83 5.07 -3.20
N TYR A 130 14.24 4.76 -2.05
CA TYR A 130 14.55 5.39 -0.77
C TYR A 130 15.38 4.48 0.17
N THR A 131 15.98 3.41 -0.34
CA THR A 131 16.89 2.51 0.40
C THR A 131 16.28 1.91 1.68
N SER A 132 14.97 1.66 1.66
CA SER A 132 14.25 1.02 2.76
C SER A 132 14.79 -0.39 3.04
N GLU A 133 14.90 -0.75 4.32
CA GLU A 133 15.29 -2.09 4.75
C GLU A 133 14.29 -3.16 4.28
N LEU A 134 13.01 -2.78 4.10
CA LEU A 134 11.95 -3.68 3.63
C LEU A 134 12.14 -4.11 2.18
N ALA A 135 12.89 -3.37 1.37
CA ALA A 135 13.01 -3.63 -0.06
C ALA A 135 13.61 -5.02 -0.35
N SER A 136 14.62 -5.43 0.42
CA SER A 136 15.24 -6.76 0.32
C SER A 136 14.24 -7.87 0.68
N ILE A 137 13.50 -7.70 1.78
CA ILE A 137 12.50 -8.65 2.25
C ILE A 137 11.43 -8.90 1.19
N TYR A 138 10.91 -7.84 0.56
CA TYR A 138 9.90 -7.97 -0.49
C TYR A 138 10.47 -8.46 -1.82
N THR A 139 11.76 -8.26 -2.08
CA THR A 139 12.45 -8.87 -3.23
C THR A 139 12.40 -10.39 -3.13
N ASP A 140 12.81 -10.94 -1.99
CA ASP A 140 12.87 -12.39 -1.78
C ASP A 140 11.47 -13.01 -1.85
N LYS A 141 10.48 -12.36 -1.22
CA LYS A 141 9.08 -12.78 -1.27
C LYS A 141 8.52 -12.76 -2.70
N LEU A 142 8.79 -11.70 -3.47
CA LEU A 142 8.32 -11.58 -4.85
C LEU A 142 8.95 -12.66 -5.74
N ASN A 143 10.25 -12.92 -5.60
CA ASN A 143 10.94 -13.98 -6.34
C ASN A 143 10.29 -15.35 -6.06
N LYS A 144 10.05 -15.67 -4.79
CA LYS A 144 9.38 -16.92 -4.39
C LYS A 144 7.96 -17.02 -4.97
N LEU A 145 7.18 -15.93 -4.96
CA LEU A 145 5.85 -15.93 -5.58
C LEU A 145 5.91 -16.18 -7.08
N ASN A 146 6.89 -15.58 -7.78
CA ASN A 146 7.08 -15.77 -9.22
C ASN A 146 7.46 -17.23 -9.55
N GLU A 147 8.29 -17.88 -8.74
CA GLU A 147 8.61 -19.30 -8.88
C GLU A 147 7.36 -20.18 -8.75
N ILE A 148 6.55 -19.95 -7.72
CA ILE A 148 5.29 -20.70 -7.49
C ILE A 148 4.32 -20.45 -8.65
N TYR A 149 4.17 -19.20 -9.07
CA TYR A 149 3.31 -18.82 -10.19
C TYR A 149 3.74 -19.55 -11.48
N ASN A 150 5.03 -19.53 -11.82
CA ASN A 150 5.53 -20.19 -13.01
C ASN A 150 5.34 -21.71 -12.96
N ALA A 151 5.51 -22.34 -11.81
CA ALA A 151 5.21 -23.77 -11.65
C ALA A 151 3.73 -24.06 -11.92
N ARG A 152 2.83 -23.27 -11.34
CA ARG A 152 1.37 -23.47 -11.43
C ARG A 152 0.76 -23.19 -12.80
N ILE A 153 1.40 -22.36 -13.62
CA ILE A 153 0.90 -22.00 -14.97
C ILE A 153 1.47 -22.90 -16.07
N ASN A 154 2.62 -23.54 -15.83
CA ASN A 154 3.26 -24.45 -16.79
C ASN A 154 2.94 -25.94 -16.51
N GLU A 155 2.12 -26.24 -15.51
CA GLU A 155 1.50 -27.56 -15.24
C GLU A 155 0.28 -27.80 -16.14
#